data_AF-A0A7Y9K2W0-F1
#
_entry.id   AF-A0A7Y9K2W0-F1
#
_cell.length_a   1.000
_cell.length_b   1.000
_cell.length_c   1.000
_cell.angle_alpha   90.00
_cell.angle_beta   90.00
_cell.angle_gamma   90.00
#
_symmetry.space_group_name_H-M   'P 1'
#
loop_
_entity.id
_entity.type
_entity.pdbx_description
1 polymer ?
#
loop_
_entity_poly.entity_id
_entity_poly.type
_entity_poly.pdbx_seq_one_letter_code
_entity_poly.pdbx_strand_id
1 'polypeptide(L)'
;MNAETQSGRGERDEGNPRSTAKLFGHPLHPMLVPFPIVCFVGALVTDLAYLGSANVQWSNFSIWLITAGLVMGGLAAVTGMIDYAGDRRVRAARPATAHMIINISVFVIEIVNAFVHSRDGWTSVVPTGLTLSVISVLLLGVSAWLGGSLVYKHRVGVRS
;
A
#
# COMPACT_ATOMS: atom_id res chain seq x y z
N MET A 1 -4.35 -61.46 -13.13
CA MET A 1 -3.82 -60.72 -14.28
C MET A 1 -4.92 -59.76 -14.76
N ASN A 2 -4.97 -58.46 -14.50
CA ASN A 2 -4.25 -57.53 -13.62
C ASN A 2 -5.30 -56.54 -13.09
N ALA A 3 -5.21 -56.24 -11.79
CA ALA A 3 -5.81 -55.07 -11.16
C ALA A 3 -4.71 -54.00 -11.08
N GLU A 4 -4.71 -53.09 -12.05
CA GLU A 4 -3.80 -51.95 -12.22
C GLU A 4 -4.64 -50.91 -12.99
N THR A 5 -4.85 -49.65 -12.61
CA THR A 5 -4.25 -48.82 -11.59
C THR A 5 -5.24 -47.70 -11.31
N GLN A 6 -5.47 -47.43 -10.03
CA GLN A 6 -6.12 -46.22 -9.56
C GLN A 6 -5.41 -44.95 -10.08
N SER A 7 -6.08 -43.82 -9.88
CA SER A 7 -5.48 -42.49 -9.81
C SER A 7 -5.39 -41.78 -11.16
N GLY A 8 -6.57 -41.47 -11.71
CA GLY A 8 -6.81 -40.14 -12.29
C GLY A 8 -6.56 -39.09 -11.22
N ARG A 9 -5.27 -38.84 -11.00
CA ARG A 9 -4.63 -37.89 -10.10
C ARG A 9 -5.41 -36.60 -10.19
N GLY A 10 -6.17 -36.28 -9.15
CA GLY A 10 -6.91 -35.03 -9.05
C GLY A 10 -6.00 -33.91 -9.52
N GLU A 11 -6.45 -33.21 -10.56
CA GLU A 11 -5.93 -31.91 -10.92
C GLU A 11 -5.87 -31.13 -9.62
N ARG A 12 -4.67 -31.02 -9.05
CA ARG A 12 -4.43 -30.02 -8.03
C ARG A 12 -4.72 -28.74 -8.78
N ASP A 13 -5.87 -28.17 -8.48
CA ASP A 13 -6.19 -26.80 -8.79
C ASP A 13 -5.13 -25.95 -8.08
N GLU A 14 -3.95 -25.87 -8.70
CA GLU A 14 -2.89 -24.90 -8.45
C GLU A 14 -3.35 -23.52 -8.96
N GLY A 15 -4.66 -23.26 -8.81
CA GLY A 15 -5.36 -22.05 -9.16
C GLY A 15 -4.66 -20.84 -8.58
N ASN A 16 -4.46 -19.87 -9.45
CA ASN A 16 -3.90 -18.58 -9.12
C ASN A 16 -4.51 -18.00 -7.82
N PRO A 17 -3.71 -17.42 -6.90
CA PRO A 17 -4.22 -16.85 -5.65
C PRO A 17 -5.33 -15.82 -5.95
N ARG A 18 -6.46 -15.94 -5.25
CA ARG A 18 -7.67 -15.15 -5.51
C ARG A 18 -7.86 -14.13 -4.40
N SER A 19 -8.10 -12.87 -4.76
CA SER A 19 -8.53 -11.84 -3.81
C SER A 19 -9.85 -12.26 -3.17
N THR A 20 -9.90 -12.20 -1.84
CA THR A 20 -11.03 -12.59 -1.00
C THR A 20 -11.96 -11.38 -0.79
N ALA A 21 -11.41 -10.17 -0.69
CA ALA A 21 -12.14 -8.91 -0.64
C ALA A 21 -12.49 -8.43 -2.05
N LYS A 22 -13.63 -8.88 -2.57
CA LYS A 22 -14.17 -8.46 -3.87
C LYS A 22 -15.36 -7.52 -3.72
N LEU A 23 -15.42 -6.50 -4.56
CA LEU A 23 -16.64 -5.74 -4.83
C LEU A 23 -16.93 -5.87 -6.32
N PHE A 24 -18.14 -6.33 -6.67
CA PHE A 24 -18.54 -6.61 -8.06
C PHE A 24 -17.56 -7.50 -8.84
N GLY A 25 -16.86 -8.43 -8.17
CA GLY A 25 -15.91 -9.35 -8.80
C GLY A 25 -14.49 -8.80 -8.98
N HIS A 26 -14.26 -7.51 -8.69
CA HIS A 26 -12.94 -6.90 -8.77
C HIS A 26 -12.23 -6.85 -7.41
N PRO A 27 -10.91 -7.07 -7.37
CA PRO A 27 -10.13 -6.98 -6.14
C PRO A 27 -10.12 -5.55 -5.62
N LEU A 28 -10.62 -5.34 -4.40
CA LEU A 28 -10.78 -4.01 -3.81
C LEU A 28 -9.43 -3.37 -3.46
N HIS A 29 -8.50 -4.16 -2.92
CA HIS A 29 -7.20 -3.68 -2.48
C HIS A 29 -6.42 -2.92 -3.59
N PRO A 30 -6.19 -3.48 -4.79
CA PRO A 30 -5.47 -2.77 -5.86
C PRO A 30 -6.22 -1.56 -6.43
N MET A 31 -7.54 -1.46 -6.23
CA MET A 31 -8.31 -0.25 -6.60
C MET A 31 -8.07 0.90 -5.61
N LEU A 32 -7.85 0.59 -4.33
CA LEU A 32 -7.68 1.58 -3.27
C LEU A 32 -6.24 2.04 -3.11
N VAL A 33 -5.25 1.19 -3.39
CA VAL A 33 -3.81 1.49 -3.22
C VAL A 33 -3.31 2.73 -3.97
N PRO A 34 -3.77 3.09 -5.18
CA PRO A 34 -3.28 4.29 -5.87
C PRO A 34 -3.56 5.60 -5.13
N PHE A 35 -4.68 5.69 -4.41
CA PHE A 35 -5.10 6.90 -3.70
C PHE A 35 -4.10 7.37 -2.62
N PRO A 36 -3.73 6.55 -1.62
CA PRO A 36 -2.74 6.94 -0.62
C PRO A 36 -1.38 7.25 -1.26
N ILE A 37 -0.97 6.53 -2.31
CA ILE A 37 0.30 6.78 -3.00
C ILE A 37 0.32 8.19 -3.58
N VAL A 38 -0.69 8.58 -4.34
CA VAL A 38 -0.77 9.92 -4.94
C VAL A 38 -0.85 10.99 -3.87
N CYS A 39 -1.59 10.75 -2.78
CA CYS A 39 -1.71 11.69 -1.68
C CYS A 39 -0.37 11.93 -0.96
N PHE A 40 0.35 10.88 -0.57
CA PHE A 40 1.61 11.02 0.15
C PHE A 40 2.74 11.57 -0.74
N VAL A 41 2.77 11.22 -2.03
CA VAL A 41 3.69 11.85 -2.99
C VAL A 41 3.34 13.32 -3.19
N GLY A 42 2.05 13.64 -3.31
CA GLY A 42 1.58 15.02 -3.39
C GLY A 42 1.99 15.85 -2.16
N ALA A 43 1.85 15.29 -0.96
CA ALA A 43 2.27 15.92 0.28
C ALA A 43 3.77 16.25 0.29
N LEU A 44 4.63 15.34 -0.18
CA LEU A 44 6.06 15.63 -0.33
C LEU A 44 6.31 16.79 -1.32
N VAL A 45 5.57 16.83 -2.43
CA VAL A 45 5.70 17.92 -3.41
C VAL A 45 5.30 19.25 -2.79
N THR A 46 4.22 19.30 -2.01
CA THR A 46 3.78 20.52 -1.33
C THR A 46 4.73 20.92 -0.20
N ASP A 47 5.34 19.96 0.50
CA ASP A 47 6.39 20.25 1.51
C ASP A 47 7.62 20.91 0.87
N LEU A 48 8.05 20.42 -0.29
CA LEU A 48 9.16 21.01 -1.04
C LEU A 48 8.80 22.41 -1.56
N ALA A 49 7.57 22.61 -2.02
CA ALA A 49 7.09 23.92 -2.43
C ALA A 49 7.03 24.90 -1.24
N TYR A 50 6.63 24.43 -0.06
CA TYR A 50 6.65 25.23 1.17
C TYR A 50 8.07 25.58 1.59
N LEU A 51 9.01 24.63 1.56
CA LEU A 51 10.43 24.87 1.85
C LEU A 51 11.01 25.96 0.92
N GLY A 52 10.64 25.97 -0.35
CA GLY A 52 11.14 26.94 -1.33
C GLY A 52 10.44 28.31 -1.32
N SER A 53 9.20 28.40 -0.86
CA SER A 53 8.38 29.63 -0.98
C SER A 53 7.89 30.23 0.33
N ALA A 54 7.91 29.47 1.43
CA ALA A 54 7.31 29.81 2.74
C ALA A 54 5.82 30.21 2.67
N ASN A 55 5.11 29.89 1.58
CA ASN A 55 3.68 30.18 1.46
C ASN A 55 2.84 29.15 2.21
N VAL A 56 2.17 29.59 3.28
CA VAL A 56 1.36 28.75 4.19
C VAL A 56 0.32 27.86 3.48
N GLN A 57 -0.14 28.23 2.29
CA GLN A 57 -1.07 27.41 1.53
C GLN A 57 -0.50 26.04 1.18
N TRP A 58 0.81 25.92 0.98
CA TRP A 58 1.45 24.64 0.74
C TRP A 58 1.41 23.72 1.96
N SER A 59 1.64 24.26 3.17
CA SER A 59 1.49 23.51 4.42
C SER A 59 0.04 23.04 4.63
N ASN A 60 -0.94 23.90 4.31
CA ASN A 60 -2.36 23.51 4.32
C ASN A 60 -2.65 22.37 3.33
N PHE A 61 -2.09 22.40 2.12
CA PHE A 61 -2.25 21.29 1.18
C PHE A 61 -1.60 20.00 1.70
N SER A 62 -0.40 20.08 2.29
CA SER A 62 0.29 18.92 2.86
C SER A 62 -0.57 18.20 3.89
N ILE A 63 -1.12 18.91 4.89
CA ILE A 63 -1.93 18.26 5.93
C ILE A 63 -3.22 17.62 5.38
N TRP A 64 -3.88 18.25 4.40
CA TRP A 64 -5.07 17.69 3.76
C TRP A 64 -4.76 16.45 2.91
N LEU A 65 -3.65 16.48 2.17
CA LEU A 65 -3.18 15.33 1.39
C LEU A 65 -2.79 14.17 2.29
N ILE A 66 -2.03 14.41 3.36
CA ILE A 66 -1.68 13.38 4.36
C ILE A 66 -2.96 12.79 4.96
N THR A 67 -3.91 13.64 5.36
CA THR A 67 -5.19 13.18 5.97
C THR A 67 -6.00 12.34 4.99
N ALA A 68 -6.19 12.79 3.75
CA ALA A 68 -6.90 12.02 2.73
C ALA A 68 -6.18 10.70 2.41
N GLY A 69 -4.85 10.74 2.34
CA GLY A 69 -4.00 9.57 2.17
C GLY A 69 -4.14 8.57 3.31
N LEU A 70 -4.23 9.02 4.56
CA LEU A 70 -4.46 8.15 5.72
C LEU A 70 -5.87 7.53 5.71
N VAL A 71 -6.90 8.27 5.32
CA VAL A 71 -8.26 7.69 5.20
C VAL A 71 -8.27 6.59 4.14
N MET A 72 -7.77 6.88 2.94
CA MET A 72 -7.74 5.90 1.84
C MET A 72 -6.76 4.75 2.10
N GLY A 73 -5.63 5.04 2.74
CA GLY A 73 -4.63 4.06 3.17
C GLY A 73 -5.18 3.10 4.22
N GLY A 74 -6.01 3.58 5.14
CA GLY A 74 -6.70 2.74 6.11
C GLY A 74 -7.65 1.75 5.43
N LEU A 75 -8.45 2.22 4.47
CA LEU A 75 -9.33 1.36 3.66
C LEU A 75 -8.53 0.33 2.85
N ALA A 76 -7.42 0.75 2.23
CA ALA A 76 -6.53 -0.13 1.49
C ALA A 76 -5.86 -1.18 2.41
N ALA A 77 -5.46 -0.80 3.62
CA ALA A 77 -4.86 -1.70 4.60
C ALA A 77 -5.85 -2.76 5.09
N VAL A 78 -7.10 -2.38 5.37
CA VAL A 78 -8.16 -3.33 5.77
C VAL A 78 -8.41 -4.35 4.66
N THR A 79 -8.62 -3.90 3.42
CA THR A 79 -8.87 -4.79 2.29
C THR A 79 -7.67 -5.69 1.98
N GLY A 80 -6.44 -5.16 2.08
CA GLY A 80 -5.21 -5.93 1.90
C GLY A 80 -4.98 -6.96 3.01
N MET A 81 -5.32 -6.64 4.26
CA MET A 81 -5.23 -7.57 5.39
C MET A 81 -6.24 -8.72 5.25
N ILE A 82 -7.46 -8.43 4.78
CA ILE A 82 -8.46 -9.46 4.48
C ILE A 82 -7.93 -10.42 3.40
N ASP A 83 -7.35 -9.88 2.32
CA ASP A 83 -6.76 -10.69 1.25
C ASP A 83 -5.56 -11.52 1.73
N TYR A 84 -4.70 -10.94 2.57
CA TYR A 84 -3.56 -11.64 3.15
C TYR A 84 -4.00 -12.75 4.12
N ALA A 85 -5.03 -12.53 4.94
CA ALA A 85 -5.53 -13.53 5.88
C ALA A 85 -6.32 -14.65 5.20
N GLY A 86 -7.09 -14.31 4.16
CA GLY A 86 -8.00 -15.22 3.45
C GLY A 86 -7.30 -16.27 2.57
N ASP A 87 -6.10 -15.97 2.04
CA ASP A 87 -5.40 -16.88 1.12
C ASP A 87 -4.01 -17.30 1.65
N ARG A 88 -3.89 -18.58 2.01
CA ARG A 88 -2.63 -19.19 2.49
C ARG A 88 -1.51 -19.14 1.43
N ARG A 89 -1.83 -19.09 0.14
CA ARG A 89 -0.86 -18.98 -0.97
C ARG A 89 -0.27 -17.56 -1.04
N VAL A 90 -1.08 -16.53 -0.77
CA VAL A 90 -0.60 -15.14 -0.63
C VAL A 90 0.37 -15.02 0.55
N ARG A 91 0.03 -15.61 1.69
CA ARG A 91 0.94 -15.63 2.86
C ARG A 91 2.25 -16.39 2.65
N ALA A 92 2.21 -17.43 1.81
CA ALA A 92 3.40 -18.22 1.49
C ALA A 92 4.34 -17.50 0.51
N ALA A 93 3.85 -16.48 -0.20
CA ALA A 93 4.68 -15.66 -1.09
C ALA A 93 5.55 -14.71 -0.25
N ARG A 94 6.87 -14.98 -0.21
CA ARG A 94 7.87 -14.17 0.51
C ARG A 94 7.74 -12.64 0.31
N PRO A 95 7.46 -12.12 -0.90
CA PRO A 95 7.34 -10.67 -1.08
C PRO A 95 6.05 -10.08 -0.47
N ALA A 96 5.01 -10.88 -0.22
CA ALA A 96 3.72 -10.40 0.28
C ALA A 96 3.81 -9.89 1.73
N THR A 97 4.49 -10.64 2.61
CA THR A 97 4.69 -10.20 4.00
C THR A 97 5.57 -8.95 4.08
N ALA A 98 6.64 -8.87 3.29
CA ALA A 98 7.50 -7.70 3.24
C ALA A 98 6.75 -6.46 2.73
N HIS A 99 5.97 -6.61 1.65
CA HIS A 99 5.10 -5.55 1.13
C HIS A 99 4.10 -5.06 2.18
N MET A 100 3.41 -5.98 2.88
CA MET A 100 2.47 -5.64 3.94
C MET A 100 3.14 -4.85 5.07
N ILE A 101 4.29 -5.33 5.57
CA ILE A 101 5.04 -4.65 6.65
C ILE A 101 5.43 -3.24 6.23
N ILE A 102 5.98 -3.06 5.03
CA ILE A 102 6.39 -1.73 4.53
C ILE A 102 5.20 -0.78 4.46
N ASN A 103 4.05 -1.22 3.93
CA ASN A 103 2.87 -0.35 3.85
C ASN A 103 2.32 0.02 5.25
N ILE A 104 2.33 -0.92 6.20
CA ILE A 104 1.94 -0.61 7.59
C ILE A 104 2.93 0.40 8.20
N SER A 105 4.23 0.25 7.96
CA SER A 105 5.24 1.20 8.41
C SER A 105 5.01 2.59 7.81
N VAL A 106 4.78 2.69 6.50
CA VAL A 106 4.41 3.97 5.84
C VAL A 106 3.18 4.57 6.48
N PHE A 107 2.14 3.77 6.71
CA PHE A 107 0.91 4.24 7.34
C PHE A 107 1.14 4.85 8.73
N VAL A 108 1.95 4.19 9.56
CA VAL A 108 2.32 4.70 10.89
C VAL A 108 3.18 5.95 10.80
N ILE A 109 4.13 6.01 9.88
CA ILE A 109 4.97 7.20 9.64
C ILE A 109 4.07 8.38 9.25
N GLU A 110 3.11 8.18 8.36
CA GLU A 110 2.18 9.22 7.91
C GLU A 110 1.21 9.68 9.00
N ILE A 111 0.81 8.80 9.93
CA ILE A 111 0.07 9.24 11.14
C ILE A 111 0.92 10.22 11.96
N VAL A 112 2.18 9.87 12.21
CA VAL A 112 3.10 10.78 12.92
C VAL A 112 3.30 12.07 12.12
N ASN A 113 3.41 11.96 10.79
CA ASN A 113 3.56 13.08 9.89
C ASN A 113 2.37 14.05 9.96
N ALA A 114 1.13 13.52 10.04
CA ALA A 114 -0.08 14.32 10.22
C ALA A 114 -0.05 15.13 11.53
N PHE A 115 0.40 14.54 12.63
CA PHE A 115 0.56 15.27 13.89
C PHE A 115 1.65 16.33 13.83
N VAL A 116 2.74 16.08 13.10
CA VAL A 116 3.79 17.08 12.87
C VAL A 116 3.26 18.25 12.04
N HIS A 117 2.50 17.96 10.97
CA HIS A 117 1.88 18.95 10.11
C HIS A 117 0.72 19.73 10.77
N SER A 118 0.20 19.23 11.88
CA SER A 118 -0.82 19.93 12.69
C SER A 118 -0.25 21.08 13.53
N ARG A 119 1.08 21.30 13.50
CA ARG A 119 1.75 22.44 14.13
C ARG A 119 1.60 23.69 13.27
N ASP A 120 1.95 24.84 13.84
CA ASP A 120 1.86 26.12 13.13
C ASP A 120 3.16 26.48 12.39
N GLY A 121 2.98 27.07 11.20
CA GLY A 121 4.04 27.76 10.48
C GLY A 121 5.17 26.85 10.01
N TRP A 122 6.41 27.35 10.06
CA TRP A 122 7.57 26.69 9.44
C TRP A 122 7.87 25.29 10.00
N THR A 123 7.65 25.10 11.30
CA THR A 123 7.97 23.86 12.01
C THR A 123 6.99 22.72 11.76
N SER A 124 5.86 23.02 11.11
CA SER A 124 4.90 22.01 10.64
C SER A 124 5.48 21.14 9.52
N VAL A 125 6.37 21.70 8.70
CA VAL A 125 7.00 21.01 7.57
C VAL A 125 8.48 20.80 7.84
N VAL A 126 9.23 21.83 8.21
CA VAL A 126 10.69 21.76 8.28
C VAL A 126 11.19 21.68 9.73
N PRO A 127 12.14 20.78 10.06
CA PRO A 127 12.70 19.72 9.21
C PRO A 127 11.92 18.40 9.28
N THR A 128 11.13 18.20 10.32
CA THR A 128 10.59 16.88 10.67
C THR A 128 9.54 16.39 9.69
N GLY A 129 8.56 17.22 9.32
CA GLY A 129 7.48 16.83 8.39
C GLY A 129 8.02 16.40 7.03
N LEU A 130 8.87 17.23 6.42
CA LEU A 130 9.55 16.95 5.16
C LEU A 130 10.39 15.67 5.23
N THR A 131 11.11 15.45 6.34
CA THR A 131 11.91 14.22 6.51
C THR A 131 11.03 12.98 6.53
N LEU A 132 9.89 13.03 7.23
CA LEU A 132 8.93 11.92 7.27
C LEU A 132 8.32 11.69 5.88
N SER A 133 7.91 12.75 5.18
CA SER A 133 7.37 12.67 3.81
C SER A 133 8.36 12.03 2.84
N VAL A 134 9.66 12.38 2.90
CA VAL A 134 10.70 11.76 2.07
C VAL A 134 10.84 10.28 2.37
N ILE A 135 10.94 9.91 3.66
CA ILE A 135 11.07 8.50 4.08
C ILE A 135 9.86 7.69 3.60
N SER A 136 8.64 8.20 3.78
CA SER A 136 7.41 7.56 3.32
C SER A 136 7.41 7.30 1.83
N VAL A 137 7.74 8.30 1.01
CA VAL A 137 7.74 8.17 -0.46
C VAL A 137 8.80 7.16 -0.93
N LEU A 138 9.98 7.13 -0.30
CA LEU A 138 11.00 6.13 -0.62
C LEU A 138 10.53 4.71 -0.28
N LEU A 139 9.92 4.53 0.90
CA LEU A 139 9.35 3.24 1.31
C LEU A 139 8.19 2.80 0.40
N LEU A 140 7.34 3.73 -0.04
CA LEU A 140 6.30 3.46 -1.03
C LEU A 140 6.90 2.99 -2.37
N GLY A 141 8.00 3.59 -2.82
CA GLY A 141 8.72 3.14 -4.01
C GLY A 141 9.18 1.68 -3.90
N VAL A 142 9.78 1.32 -2.75
CA VAL A 142 10.17 -0.08 -2.46
C VAL A 142 8.94 -1.00 -2.40
N SER A 143 7.87 -0.55 -1.74
CA SER A 143 6.60 -1.28 -1.65
C SER A 143 6.00 -1.56 -3.02
N ALA A 144 5.96 -0.55 -3.91
CA ALA A 144 5.45 -0.65 -5.26
C ALA A 144 6.26 -1.65 -6.11
N TRP A 145 7.59 -1.64 -5.97
CA TRP A 145 8.46 -2.63 -6.63
C TRP A 145 8.16 -4.06 -6.18
N LEU A 146 8.00 -4.29 -4.86
CA LEU A 146 7.63 -5.59 -4.31
C LEU A 146 6.23 -6.02 -4.77
N GLY A 147 5.25 -5.11 -4.77
CA GLY A 147 3.89 -5.36 -5.23
C GLY A 147 3.84 -5.75 -6.72
N GLY A 148 4.57 -5.02 -7.57
CA GLY A 148 4.73 -5.38 -8.98
C GLY A 148 5.33 -6.78 -9.15
N SER A 149 6.33 -7.14 -8.35
CA SER A 149 6.93 -8.48 -8.40
C SER A 149 5.93 -9.61 -8.04
N LEU A 150 4.94 -9.35 -7.19
CA LEU A 150 3.87 -10.30 -6.87
C LEU A 150 2.92 -10.52 -8.05
N VAL A 151 2.56 -9.44 -8.75
CA VAL A 151 1.70 -9.50 -9.94
C VAL A 151 2.42 -10.20 -11.10
N TYR A 152 3.66 -9.80 -11.40
CA TYR A 152 4.40 -10.32 -12.55
C TYR A 152 4.98 -11.73 -12.36
N LYS A 153 5.46 -12.09 -11.15
CA LYS A 153 6.07 -13.41 -10.90
C LYS A 153 5.13 -14.43 -10.29
N HIS A 154 4.14 -14.00 -9.50
CA HIS A 154 3.26 -14.91 -8.75
C HIS A 154 1.80 -14.85 -9.20
N ARG A 155 1.48 -14.05 -10.24
CA ARG A 155 0.17 -13.91 -10.88
C ARG A 155 -0.99 -13.52 -9.94
N VAL A 156 -0.72 -13.11 -8.71
CA VAL A 156 -1.74 -12.68 -7.74
C VAL A 156 -2.59 -11.55 -8.37
N GLY A 157 -3.89 -11.78 -8.56
CA GLY A 157 -4.83 -10.79 -9.10
C GLY A 157 -5.13 -10.83 -10.61
N VAL A 158 -4.63 -11.81 -11.38
CA VAL A 158 -4.74 -11.80 -12.86
C VAL A 158 -5.98 -12.55 -13.43
N ARG A 159 -6.87 -13.12 -12.61
CA ARG A 159 -8.17 -13.63 -13.10
C ARG A 159 -9.30 -13.36 -12.11
N SER A 160 -10.27 -12.54 -12.55
CA SER A 160 -11.61 -12.40 -11.96
C SER A 160 -12.41 -13.68 -12.13
#